data_AF-A0A1U9P7J2-F1
#
_entry.id   AF-A0A1U9P7J2-F1
#
_cell.length_a   1.000
_cell.length_b   1.000
_cell.length_c   1.000
_cell.angle_alpha   90.00
_cell.angle_beta   90.00
_cell.angle_gamma   90.00
#
_symmetry.space_group_name_H-M   'P 1'
#
loop_
_entity.id
_entity.type
_entity.pdbx_description
1 polymer ?
#
loop_
_entity_poly.entity_id
_entity_poly.type
_entity_poly.pdbx_seq_one_letter_code
_entity_poly.pdbx_strand_id
1 'polypeptide(L)'
;MSWASWTTRGIFAGRDGVVTGEEGPVLTGELDIHTTWTEVEGLAHITVQYSGASDWLPLAGSPVPCPSEEASRALHEAVINSVRAGATLPLSTGLP
;
A
#
# COMPACT_ATOMS: atom_id res chain seq x y z
N MET A 1 -16.59 -10.55 -12.27
CA MET A 1 -15.13 -10.71 -12.12
C MET A 1 -14.51 -9.34 -12.28
N SER A 2 -14.70 -8.51 -11.26
CA SER A 2 -14.16 -7.15 -11.23
C SER A 2 -12.79 -7.18 -10.57
N TRP A 3 -11.86 -6.42 -11.13
CA TRP A 3 -10.56 -6.18 -10.53
C TRP A 3 -10.24 -4.70 -10.76
N ALA A 4 -9.53 -4.11 -9.80
CA ALA A 4 -9.14 -2.72 -9.86
C ALA A 4 -7.67 -2.61 -9.48
N SER A 5 -6.96 -1.72 -10.17
CA SER A 5 -5.61 -1.37 -9.77
C SER A 5 -5.47 0.14 -9.69
N TRP A 6 -4.77 0.58 -8.66
CA TRP A 6 -4.53 1.97 -8.35
C TRP A 6 -3.02 2.15 -8.26
N THR A 7 -2.47 3.11 -9.01
CA THR A 7 -1.04 3.42 -8.94
C THR A 7 -0.88 4.90 -8.68
N THR A 8 -0.12 5.23 -7.64
CA THR A 8 0.27 6.60 -7.36
C THR A 8 1.78 6.67 -7.28
N ARG A 9 2.35 7.57 -8.08
CA ARG A 9 3.79 7.76 -8.21
C ARG A 9 4.26 9.06 -7.57
N GLY A 10 5.53 9.12 -7.20
CA GLY A 10 6.14 10.35 -6.68
C GLY A 10 5.66 10.75 -5.29
N ILE A 11 5.44 9.78 -4.41
CA ILE A 11 5.02 10.03 -3.02
C ILE A 11 6.27 10.13 -2.15
N PHE A 12 6.43 11.23 -1.43
CA PHE A 12 7.48 11.31 -0.42
C PHE A 12 7.04 10.61 0.87
N ALA A 13 7.78 9.57 1.26
CA ALA A 13 7.66 8.94 2.56
C ALA A 13 8.05 9.94 3.67
N GLY A 14 7.28 9.92 4.75
CA GLY A 14 7.56 10.69 5.94
C GLY A 14 8.83 10.22 6.66
N ARG A 15 9.11 10.84 7.79
CA ARG A 15 10.41 10.73 8.48
C ARG A 15 10.73 9.31 8.99
N ASP A 16 9.71 8.51 9.26
CA ASP A 16 9.84 7.11 9.70
C ASP A 16 9.95 6.12 8.53
N GLY A 17 9.68 6.57 7.30
CA GLY A 17 9.67 5.72 6.11
C GLY A 17 8.47 4.78 6.02
N VAL A 18 8.61 3.75 5.20
CA VAL A 18 7.59 2.74 4.91
C VAL A 18 8.18 1.35 5.10
N VAL A 19 7.60 0.56 5.97
CA VAL A 19 8.03 -0.84 6.17
C VAL A 19 7.47 -1.72 5.06
N THR A 20 8.33 -2.52 4.45
CA THR A 20 7.95 -3.53 3.46
C THR A 20 7.94 -4.91 4.12
N GLY A 21 6.97 -5.76 3.76
CA GLY A 21 6.84 -7.14 4.27
C GLY A 21 6.89 -7.29 5.81
N GLU A 22 7.08 -8.53 6.27
CA GLU A 22 7.28 -8.82 7.71
C GLU A 22 8.75 -8.65 8.14
N GLU A 23 9.70 -8.70 7.21
CA GLU A 23 11.15 -8.58 7.46
C GLU A 23 11.85 -7.63 6.44
N GLY A 24 11.07 -6.86 5.68
CA GLY A 24 11.60 -6.05 4.59
C GLY A 24 12.22 -4.72 5.04
N PRO A 25 13.05 -4.10 4.18
CA PRO A 25 13.68 -2.83 4.49
C PRO A 25 12.65 -1.70 4.62
N VAL A 26 12.99 -0.70 5.43
CA VAL A 26 12.25 0.56 5.50
C VAL A 26 12.62 1.42 4.29
N LEU A 27 11.64 1.78 3.47
CA LEU A 27 11.81 2.65 2.32
C LEU A 27 11.60 4.11 2.72
N THR A 28 12.55 4.98 2.37
CA THR A 28 12.53 6.42 2.73
C THR A 28 12.82 7.30 1.53
N GLY A 29 12.11 8.40 1.34
CA GLY A 29 12.28 9.29 0.19
C GLY A 29 11.11 9.18 -0.78
N GLU A 30 11.37 9.29 -2.09
CA GLU A 30 10.31 9.25 -3.11
C GLU A 30 9.98 7.80 -3.50
N LEU A 31 8.71 7.43 -3.34
CA LEU A 31 8.19 6.08 -3.54
C LEU A 31 6.98 6.09 -4.49
N ASP A 32 6.82 5.00 -5.22
CA ASP A 32 5.61 4.69 -5.98
C ASP A 32 4.84 3.59 -5.24
N ILE A 33 3.51 3.73 -5.19
CA ILE A 33 2.61 2.80 -4.53
C ILE A 33 1.68 2.22 -5.59
N HIS A 34 1.57 0.90 -5.61
CA HIS A 34 0.65 0.16 -6.47
C HIS A 34 -0.24 -0.72 -5.61
N THR A 35 -1.54 -0.66 -5.86
CA THR A 35 -2.53 -1.46 -5.15
C THR A 35 -3.36 -2.20 -6.17
N THR A 36 -3.42 -3.52 -6.05
CA THR A 36 -4.21 -4.39 -6.92
C THR A 36 -5.25 -5.10 -6.08
N TRP A 37 -6.52 -4.97 -6.46
CA TRP A 37 -7.64 -5.61 -5.79
C TRP A 37 -8.40 -6.53 -6.75
N THR A 38 -8.81 -7.69 -6.25
CA THR A 38 -9.58 -8.69 -6.98
C THR A 38 -10.86 -9.05 -6.22
N GLU A 39 -12.01 -8.97 -6.89
CA GLU A 39 -13.32 -9.34 -6.34
C GLU A 39 -13.38 -10.83 -5.94
N VAL A 40 -12.67 -11.68 -6.67
CA VAL A 40 -12.67 -13.14 -6.46
C VAL A 40 -11.99 -13.52 -5.14
N GLU A 41 -10.90 -12.85 -4.79
CA GLU A 41 -10.17 -13.12 -3.55
C GLU A 41 -10.68 -12.23 -2.40
N GLY A 42 -11.26 -11.08 -2.72
CA GLY A 42 -11.61 -10.07 -1.73
C GLY A 42 -10.37 -9.52 -1.02
N LEU A 43 -9.23 -9.51 -1.72
CA LEU A 43 -7.93 -9.10 -1.18
C LEU A 43 -7.36 -7.95 -2.00
N ALA A 44 -6.73 -7.01 -1.32
CA ALA A 44 -5.95 -5.91 -1.88
C ALA A 44 -4.46 -6.15 -1.61
N HIS A 45 -3.71 -6.32 -2.69
CA HIS A 45 -2.27 -6.46 -2.67
C HIS A 45 -1.65 -5.07 -2.83
N ILE A 46 -0.90 -4.62 -1.84
CA ILE A 46 -0.20 -3.34 -1.89
C ILE A 46 1.29 -3.60 -2.06
N THR A 47 1.87 -3.04 -3.10
CA THR A 47 3.30 -3.03 -3.35
C THR A 47 3.79 -1.59 -3.44
N VAL A 48 5.04 -1.40 -3.05
CA VAL A 48 5.73 -0.12 -3.03
C VAL A 48 7.10 -0.28 -3.65
N GLN A 49 7.55 0.72 -4.38
CA GLN A 49 8.90 0.77 -4.90
C GLN A 49 9.50 2.15 -4.69
N TYR A 50 10.81 2.26 -4.79
CA TYR A 50 11.43 3.57 -4.98
C TYR A 50 11.01 4.17 -6.32
N SER A 51 10.75 5.48 -6.36
CA SER A 51 10.43 6.18 -7.61
C SER A 51 11.58 6.00 -8.60
N GLY A 52 11.27 5.44 -9.76
CA GLY A 52 12.26 5.10 -10.80
C GLY A 52 13.02 3.78 -10.59
N ALA A 53 12.76 3.03 -9.51
CA ALA A 53 13.23 1.66 -9.38
C ALA A 53 12.41 0.68 -10.24
N SER A 54 12.89 -0.56 -10.34
CA SER A 54 12.22 -1.65 -11.05
C SER A 54 11.69 -2.74 -10.12
N ASP A 55 11.98 -2.63 -8.82
CA ASP A 55 11.65 -3.64 -7.82
C ASP A 55 10.47 -3.20 -6.97
N TRP A 56 9.37 -3.95 -7.07
CA TRP A 56 8.15 -3.73 -6.30
C TRP A 56 8.13 -4.63 -5.08
N LEU A 57 8.24 -4.03 -3.91
CA LEU A 57 8.24 -4.72 -2.63
C LEU A 57 6.83 -4.72 -2.04
N PRO A 58 6.33 -5.86 -1.51
CA PRO A 58 5.05 -5.87 -0.82
C PRO A 58 5.11 -4.98 0.43
N LEU A 59 4.07 -4.18 0.64
CA LEU A 59 3.92 -3.39 1.86
C LEU A 59 3.75 -4.31 3.07
N ALA A 60 4.27 -3.92 4.23
CA ALA A 60 4.01 -4.63 5.47
C ALA A 60 2.50 -4.72 5.75
N GLY A 61 2.01 -5.93 6.04
CA GLY A 61 0.58 -6.20 6.24
C GLY A 61 -0.24 -6.43 4.96
N SER A 62 0.38 -6.43 3.78
CA SER A 62 -0.24 -6.92 2.54
C SER A 62 -0.10 -8.45 2.45
N PRO A 63 -1.11 -9.19 1.95
CA PRO A 63 -2.39 -8.73 1.40
C PRO A 63 -3.44 -8.37 2.48
N VAL A 64 -4.31 -7.42 2.15
CA VAL A 64 -5.32 -6.86 3.08
C VAL A 64 -6.73 -7.27 2.63
N PRO A 65 -7.62 -7.75 3.52
CA PRO A 65 -9.00 -8.05 3.17
C PRO A 65 -9.78 -6.79 2.79
N CYS A 66 -10.31 -6.75 1.57
CA CYS A 66 -11.10 -5.65 1.01
C CYS A 66 -12.39 -6.18 0.38
N PRO A 67 -13.57 -5.85 0.95
CA PRO A 67 -14.84 -6.40 0.51
C PRO A 67 -15.37 -5.82 -0.81
N SER A 68 -14.83 -4.68 -1.26
CA SER A 68 -15.32 -3.99 -2.46
C SER A 68 -14.25 -3.14 -3.15
N GLU A 69 -14.49 -2.80 -4.41
CA GLU A 69 -13.64 -1.90 -5.19
C GLU A 69 -13.50 -0.53 -4.51
N GLU A 70 -14.60 0.02 -4.00
CA GLU A 70 -14.60 1.30 -3.28
C GLU A 70 -13.73 1.24 -2.01
N ALA A 71 -13.79 0.13 -1.27
CA ALA A 71 -12.94 -0.10 -0.11
C ALA A 71 -11.46 -0.20 -0.52
N SER A 72 -11.15 -0.83 -1.66
CA SER A 72 -9.78 -0.90 -2.19
C SER A 72 -9.21 0.48 -2.54
N ARG A 73 -10.05 1.37 -3.08
CA ARG A 73 -9.66 2.75 -3.40
C ARG A 73 -9.42 3.56 -2.14
N ALA A 74 -10.32 3.46 -1.16
CA ALA A 74 -10.15 4.12 0.13
C ALA A 74 -8.90 3.61 0.86
N LEU A 75 -8.61 2.31 0.78
CA LEU A 75 -7.38 1.73 1.31
C LEU A 75 -6.14 2.30 0.60
N HIS A 76 -6.15 2.39 -0.73
CA HIS A 76 -5.05 3.00 -1.49
C HIS A 76 -4.77 4.44 -1.05
N GLU A 77 -5.81 5.26 -0.92
CA GLU A 77 -5.69 6.64 -0.43
C GLU A 77 -5.21 6.70 1.03
N ALA A 78 -5.68 5.82 1.90
CA ALA A 78 -5.23 5.74 3.28
C ALA A 78 -3.75 5.36 3.39
N VAL A 79 -3.28 4.41 2.56
CA VAL A 79 -1.87 4.03 2.46
C VAL A 79 -1.03 5.23 2.02
N ILE A 80 -1.44 5.94 0.95
CA ILE A 80 -0.76 7.17 0.48
C ILE A 80 -0.61 8.19 1.60
N ASN A 81 -1.69 8.48 2.33
CA ASN A 81 -1.67 9.44 3.42
C ASN A 81 -0.78 9.00 4.57
N SER A 82 -0.78 7.70 4.90
CA SER A 82 0.06 7.13 5.95
C SER A 82 1.54 7.16 5.58
N VAL A 83 1.87 6.80 4.34
CA VAL A 83 3.23 6.92 3.78
C VAL A 83 3.72 8.36 3.86
N ARG A 84 2.88 9.33 3.44
CA ARG A 84 3.21 10.76 3.54
C ARG A 84 3.41 11.24 4.98
N ALA A 85 2.57 10.75 5.90
CA ALA A 85 2.69 11.07 7.32
C ALA A 85 3.93 10.42 7.96
N GLY A 86 4.48 9.35 7.37
CA GLY A 86 5.50 8.52 7.99
C GLY A 86 4.93 7.70 9.14
N ALA A 87 3.66 7.28 9.03
CA ALA A 87 3.08 6.34 9.98
C ALA A 87 3.55 4.94 9.60
N THR A 88 4.27 4.28 10.50
CA THR A 88 4.53 2.85 10.45
C THR A 88 3.18 2.15 10.51
N LEU A 89 2.64 1.78 9.35
CA LEU A 89 1.46 0.93 9.28
C LEU A 89 1.81 -0.37 10.01
N PRO A 90 0.96 -0.79 10.97
CA PRO A 90 0.09 -1.88 10.61
C PRO A 90 -1.27 -1.30 10.25
N LEU A 91 -1.83 -1.79 9.15
CA LEU A 91 -3.25 -1.68 8.90
C LEU A 91 -3.95 -2.54 9.97
N SER A 92 -4.04 -2.03 11.20
CA SER A 92 -4.97 -2.58 12.17
C SER A 92 -6.35 -2.39 11.57
N THR A 93 -6.91 -3.48 11.05
CA THR A 93 -8.30 -3.64 10.61
C THR A 93 -9.21 -3.51 11.83
N GLY A 94 -9.25 -2.30 12.40
CA GLY A 94 -10.27 -1.85 13.33
C GLY A 94 -11.35 -1.10 12.55
N LEU A 95 -12.04 -1.80 11.66
CA LEU A 95 -13.35 -1.35 11.20
C LEU A 95 -14.36 -1.68 12.32
N PRO A 96 -15.08 -0.69 12.89
CA PRO A 96 -16.20 -0.95 13.80
C PRO A 96 -17.40 -1.59 13.09
#